data_AF-A0A922YF74-F1
#
_entry.id   AF-A0A922YF74-F1
#
_cell.length_a   1.000
_cell.length_b   1.000
_cell.length_c   1.000
_cell.angle_alpha   90.00
_cell.angle_beta   90.00
_cell.angle_gamma   90.00
#
_symmetry.space_group_name_H-M   'P 1'
#
loop_
_entity.id
_entity.type
_entity.pdbx_description
1 polymer ?
#
loop_
_entity_poly.entity_id
_entity_poly.type
_entity_poly.pdbx_seq_one_letter_code
_entity_poly.pdbx_strand_id
1 'polypeptide(L)'
;MSVRATPRSPAEPGHLPVMLAEVLTALAPADGDVIIDGTFGGGGYTSAILQAANCTVLGIDRDLDAIVRAEKMAEANPRLVPLLGCFGDLDTLAEQAGYASVDGVVLDIGVSSFQIDQAERGFSFMKDGPLDMRMGGSGPSAADVVNRMSEKGLADVIFRLGEEKNSRRIARVLVQRRAEAPFETTADLAAVVEEAVGGRRGARSHPATQTFQAIRMYVNDELGELARGLRAAERILKPGGRLVVVTFHSLEDRLVKQWMKQKAGAVPSGSRHMPLLSKGPKPAFELQENKAVQPSEKEVETNPRARSAKLRAAIRTNADAALDEASDGMNLPPLAELEKSR
;
A
#
# COMPACT_ATOMS: atom_id res chain seq x y z
N MET A 1 49.22 -2.45 -11.67
CA MET A 1 48.14 -2.37 -12.66
C MET A 1 46.90 -1.88 -11.93
N SER A 2 46.54 -0.61 -12.17
CA SER A 2 45.49 0.10 -11.44
C SER A 2 44.13 -0.18 -12.11
N VAL A 3 43.22 -0.81 -11.37
CA VAL A 3 41.84 -1.02 -11.80
C VAL A 3 41.12 0.32 -11.74
N ARG A 4 40.87 0.93 -12.90
CA ARG A 4 40.04 2.13 -13.02
C ARG A 4 38.60 1.76 -12.68
N ALA A 5 38.06 2.41 -11.65
CA ALA A 5 36.62 2.42 -11.39
C ALA A 5 35.90 3.02 -12.61
N THR A 6 34.92 2.29 -13.13
CA THR A 6 33.99 2.78 -14.13
C THR A 6 33.12 3.89 -13.54
N PRO A 7 32.90 5.01 -14.24
CA PRO A 7 32.07 6.08 -13.74
C PRO A 7 30.61 5.60 -13.66
N ARG A 8 29.96 5.82 -12.51
CA ARG A 8 28.51 5.68 -12.38
C ARG A 8 27.84 6.59 -13.40
N SER A 9 27.01 6.02 -14.28
CA SER A 9 26.09 6.82 -15.08
C SER A 9 25.21 7.63 -14.12
N PRO A 10 25.01 8.94 -14.32
CA PRO A 10 24.03 9.68 -13.55
C PRO A 10 22.67 9.04 -13.84
N ALA A 11 22.04 8.46 -12.82
CA ALA A 11 20.62 8.16 -12.89
C ALA A 11 19.92 9.48 -13.24
N GLU A 12 18.95 9.43 -14.16
CA GLU A 12 17.96 10.51 -14.27
C GLU A 12 17.45 10.87 -12.86
N PRO A 13 16.97 12.10 -12.60
CA PRO A 13 16.42 12.48 -11.31
C PRO A 13 15.15 11.67 -11.01
N GLY A 14 15.37 10.41 -10.65
CA GLY A 14 14.39 9.38 -10.38
C GLY A 14 14.23 9.25 -8.88
N HIS A 15 13.00 9.03 -8.48
CA HIS A 15 12.60 8.93 -7.08
C HIS A 15 13.42 7.88 -6.34
N LEU A 16 14.02 8.29 -5.21
CA LEU A 16 14.69 7.38 -4.30
C LEU A 16 13.64 6.50 -3.61
N PRO A 17 13.76 5.16 -3.70
CA PRO A 17 12.86 4.27 -2.97
C PRO A 17 13.03 4.48 -1.47
N VAL A 18 11.90 4.47 -0.76
CA VAL A 18 11.87 4.72 0.69
C VAL A 18 12.48 3.54 1.43
N MET A 19 13.30 3.79 2.44
CA MET A 19 13.93 2.79 3.29
C MET A 19 14.64 1.66 2.52
N LEU A 20 15.23 1.98 1.36
CA LEU A 20 15.78 0.98 0.44
C LEU A 20 16.82 0.06 1.11
N ALA A 21 17.70 0.63 1.93
CA ALA A 21 18.76 -0.12 2.59
C ALA A 21 18.19 -1.08 3.64
N GLU A 22 17.20 -0.63 4.40
CA GLU A 22 16.50 -1.41 5.41
C GLU A 22 15.68 -2.52 4.75
N VAL A 23 15.01 -2.23 3.62
CA VAL A 23 14.31 -3.23 2.81
C VAL A 23 15.25 -4.32 2.32
N LEU A 24 16.39 -3.96 1.72
CA LEU A 24 17.37 -4.95 1.26
C LEU A 24 17.97 -5.75 2.42
N THR A 25 18.17 -5.13 3.58
CA THR A 25 18.68 -5.82 4.78
C THR A 25 17.68 -6.84 5.29
N ALA A 26 16.41 -6.46 5.42
CA ALA A 26 15.34 -7.32 5.91
C ALA A 26 15.00 -8.44 4.90
N LEU A 27 14.97 -8.09 3.61
CA LEU A 27 14.67 -9.00 2.52
C LEU A 27 15.85 -9.93 2.22
N ALA A 28 17.10 -9.49 2.42
CA ALA A 28 18.33 -10.24 2.16
C ALA A 28 18.29 -11.11 0.88
N PRO A 29 18.15 -10.52 -0.33
CA PRO A 29 18.11 -11.27 -1.58
C PRO A 29 19.33 -12.18 -1.75
N ALA A 30 19.12 -13.43 -2.17
CA ALA A 30 20.17 -14.40 -2.46
C ALA A 30 20.11 -14.91 -3.90
N ASP A 31 21.23 -15.45 -4.39
CA ASP A 31 21.31 -16.03 -5.73
C ASP A 31 20.34 -17.21 -5.85
N GLY A 32 19.56 -17.22 -6.93
CA GLY A 32 18.52 -18.23 -7.19
C GLY A 32 17.17 -17.96 -6.53
N ASP A 33 17.05 -16.92 -5.68
CA ASP A 33 15.77 -16.55 -5.09
C ASP A 33 14.73 -16.15 -6.16
N VAL A 34 13.46 -16.42 -5.86
CA VAL A 34 12.31 -15.81 -6.55
C VAL A 34 11.65 -14.82 -5.58
N ILE A 35 11.62 -13.54 -5.93
CA ILE A 35 11.11 -12.47 -5.07
C ILE A 35 9.94 -11.77 -5.74
N ILE A 36 8.87 -11.51 -5.00
CA ILE A 36 7.77 -10.66 -5.44
C ILE A 36 8.01 -9.23 -4.96
N ASP A 37 8.05 -8.29 -5.90
CA ASP A 37 7.84 -6.86 -5.63
C ASP A 37 6.37 -6.57 -5.93
N GLY A 38 5.53 -6.57 -4.89
CA GLY A 38 4.07 -6.47 -5.03
C GLY A 38 3.56 -5.07 -5.40
N THR A 39 4.46 -4.09 -5.45
CA THR A 39 4.12 -2.67 -5.63
C THR A 39 5.18 -2.04 -6.51
N PHE A 40 5.36 -2.60 -7.71
CA PHE A 40 6.48 -2.29 -8.60
C PHE A 40 6.67 -0.78 -8.79
N GLY A 41 5.59 -0.04 -9.09
CA GLY A 41 5.58 1.41 -9.23
C GLY A 41 6.59 1.93 -10.25
N GLY A 42 7.76 2.35 -9.78
CA GLY A 42 8.88 2.83 -10.59
C GLY A 42 10.03 1.82 -10.79
N GLY A 43 9.94 0.63 -10.21
CA GLY A 43 10.96 -0.41 -10.28
C GLY A 43 12.19 -0.17 -9.39
N GLY A 44 12.09 0.71 -8.40
CA GLY A 44 13.21 1.08 -7.55
C GLY A 44 13.68 -0.06 -6.63
N TYR A 45 12.76 -0.73 -5.94
CA TYR A 45 13.06 -1.93 -5.16
C TYR A 45 13.49 -3.07 -6.06
N THR A 46 12.71 -3.39 -7.10
CA THR A 46 13.06 -4.38 -8.14
C THR A 46 14.50 -4.21 -8.65
N SER A 47 14.89 -3.00 -9.07
CA SER A 47 16.24 -2.73 -9.58
C SER A 47 17.31 -3.01 -8.52
N ALA A 48 17.07 -2.64 -7.26
CA ALA A 48 18.03 -2.83 -6.19
C ALA A 48 18.16 -4.32 -5.80
N ILE A 49 17.05 -5.06 -5.82
CA ILE A 49 17.01 -6.51 -5.58
C ILE A 49 17.80 -7.24 -6.67
N LEU A 50 17.53 -6.92 -7.94
CA LEU A 50 18.24 -7.52 -9.08
C LEU A 50 19.74 -7.19 -9.12
N GLN A 51 20.15 -6.07 -8.53
CA GLN A 51 21.55 -5.69 -8.36
C GLN A 51 22.22 -6.40 -7.18
N ALA A 52 21.47 -6.67 -6.11
CA ALA A 52 21.99 -7.29 -4.90
C ALA A 52 22.27 -8.79 -5.07
N ALA A 53 21.51 -9.48 -5.94
CA ALA A 53 21.66 -10.91 -6.17
C ALA A 53 21.26 -11.35 -7.59
N ASN A 54 21.78 -12.50 -8.03
CA ASN A 54 21.33 -13.20 -9.22
C ASN A 54 20.02 -13.97 -8.94
N CYS A 55 18.94 -13.21 -8.71
CA CYS A 55 17.60 -13.69 -8.43
C CYS A 55 16.62 -13.34 -9.56
N THR A 56 15.41 -13.89 -9.48
CA THR A 56 14.24 -13.52 -10.30
C THR A 56 13.33 -12.62 -9.49
N VAL A 57 12.80 -11.56 -10.11
CA VAL A 57 11.81 -10.67 -9.49
C VAL A 57 10.51 -10.69 -10.28
N LEU A 58 9.40 -10.97 -9.60
CA LEU A 58 8.05 -10.82 -10.13
C LEU A 58 7.55 -9.42 -9.71
N GLY A 59 7.45 -8.50 -10.68
CA GLY A 59 7.01 -7.13 -10.44
C GLY A 59 5.52 -6.98 -10.68
N ILE A 60 4.74 -6.83 -9.61
CA ILE A 60 3.28 -6.70 -9.66
C ILE A 60 2.88 -5.23 -9.50
N ASP A 61 1.96 -4.77 -10.33
CA ASP A 61 1.27 -3.50 -10.12
C ASP A 61 -0.11 -3.52 -10.79
N ARG A 62 -1.07 -2.82 -10.19
CA ARG A 62 -2.42 -2.65 -10.75
C ARG A 62 -2.49 -1.49 -11.74
N ASP A 63 -1.50 -0.62 -11.73
CA ASP A 63 -1.38 0.53 -12.61
C ASP A 63 -0.75 0.12 -13.95
N LEU A 64 -1.49 0.28 -15.04
CA LEU A 64 -1.00 -0.03 -16.39
C LEU A 64 0.27 0.75 -16.73
N ASP A 65 0.41 2.00 -16.27
CA ASP A 65 1.60 2.79 -16.54
C ASP A 65 2.83 2.20 -15.82
N ALA A 66 2.64 1.59 -14.65
CA ALA A 66 3.70 0.89 -13.94
C ALA A 66 4.12 -0.38 -14.67
N ILE A 67 3.17 -1.13 -15.22
CA ILE A 67 3.45 -2.33 -16.01
C ILE A 67 4.18 -1.99 -17.31
N VAL A 68 3.80 -0.93 -18.02
CA VAL A 68 4.55 -0.49 -19.21
C VAL A 68 6.01 -0.15 -18.87
N ARG A 69 6.26 0.47 -17.71
CA ARG A 69 7.63 0.69 -17.22
C ARG A 69 8.35 -0.62 -16.87
N ALA A 70 7.65 -1.58 -16.26
CA ALA A 70 8.20 -2.89 -15.93
C ALA A 70 8.57 -3.70 -17.17
N GLU A 71 7.72 -3.71 -18.20
CA GLU A 71 7.99 -4.36 -19.49
C GLU A 71 9.24 -3.79 -20.15
N LYS A 72 9.35 -2.46 -20.23
CA LYS A 72 10.55 -1.80 -20.74
C LYS A 72 11.81 -2.13 -19.92
N MET A 73 11.69 -2.25 -18.60
CA MET A 73 12.80 -2.65 -17.73
C MET A 73 13.19 -4.13 -17.97
N ALA A 74 12.22 -4.99 -18.23
CA ALA A 74 12.41 -6.42 -18.48
C ALA A 74 13.13 -6.70 -19.81
N GLU A 75 12.98 -5.83 -20.83
CA GLU A 75 13.77 -5.90 -22.07
C GLU A 75 15.28 -5.90 -21.81
N ALA A 76 15.73 -5.15 -20.80
CA ALA A 76 17.14 -5.09 -20.39
C ALA A 76 17.48 -6.09 -19.26
N ASN A 77 16.47 -6.63 -18.57
CA ASN A 77 16.62 -7.49 -17.40
C ASN A 77 15.68 -8.71 -17.52
N PRO A 78 16.10 -9.79 -18.20
CA PRO A 78 15.24 -10.97 -18.41
C PRO A 78 14.89 -11.73 -17.11
N ARG A 79 15.46 -11.32 -15.97
CA ARG A 79 15.15 -11.81 -14.63
C ARG A 79 13.95 -11.09 -13.98
N LEU A 80 13.42 -10.05 -14.62
CA LEU A 80 12.19 -9.37 -14.22
C LEU A 80 11.01 -9.97 -15.00
N VAL A 81 9.96 -10.37 -14.27
CA VAL A 81 8.69 -10.80 -14.83
C VAL A 81 7.61 -9.78 -14.43
N PRO A 82 7.18 -8.90 -15.35
CA PRO A 82 6.07 -7.98 -15.11
C PRO A 82 4.73 -8.71 -15.03
N LEU A 83 3.90 -8.39 -14.05
CA LEU A 83 2.59 -9.00 -13.84
C LEU A 83 1.54 -7.91 -13.53
N LEU A 84 0.58 -7.71 -14.43
CA LEU A 84 -0.53 -6.77 -14.21
C LEU A 84 -1.55 -7.37 -13.24
N GLY A 85 -1.78 -6.71 -12.12
CA GLY A 85 -2.80 -7.13 -11.17
C GLY A 85 -2.65 -6.49 -9.79
N CYS A 86 -3.59 -6.81 -8.91
CA CYS A 86 -3.53 -6.39 -7.52
C CYS A 86 -2.60 -7.31 -6.72
N PHE A 87 -1.83 -6.75 -5.78
CA PHE A 87 -0.99 -7.57 -4.90
C PHE A 87 -1.81 -8.41 -3.91
N GLY A 88 -3.11 -8.12 -3.73
CA GLY A 88 -4.04 -9.02 -3.06
C GLY A 88 -4.08 -10.43 -3.67
N ASP A 89 -3.77 -10.53 -4.97
CA ASP A 89 -3.77 -11.76 -5.76
C ASP A 89 -2.35 -12.25 -6.10
N LEU A 90 -1.32 -11.78 -5.37
CA LEU A 90 0.08 -12.03 -5.71
C LEU A 90 0.46 -13.51 -5.83
N ASP A 91 -0.25 -14.38 -5.12
CA ASP A 91 -0.02 -15.82 -5.14
C ASP A 91 -0.56 -16.44 -6.41
N THR A 92 -1.78 -16.06 -6.78
CA THR A 92 -2.45 -16.48 -8.01
C THR A 92 -1.68 -15.98 -9.24
N LEU A 93 -1.25 -14.72 -9.23
CA LEU A 93 -0.47 -14.12 -10.31
C LEU A 93 0.88 -14.80 -10.49
N ALA A 94 1.58 -15.10 -9.39
CA ALA A 94 2.85 -15.84 -9.45
C ALA A 94 2.66 -17.28 -9.95
N GLU A 95 1.61 -17.98 -9.51
CA GLU A 95 1.30 -19.34 -9.98
C GLU A 95 1.00 -19.37 -11.48
N GLN A 96 0.20 -18.42 -11.99
CA GLN A 96 -0.06 -18.25 -13.42
C GLN A 96 1.22 -17.98 -14.23
N ALA A 97 2.20 -17.30 -13.62
CA ALA A 97 3.52 -17.07 -14.21
C ALA A 97 4.48 -18.27 -14.08
N GLY A 98 4.04 -19.39 -13.47
CA GLY A 98 4.82 -20.61 -13.33
C GLY A 98 5.58 -20.76 -12.02
N TYR A 99 5.28 -19.93 -11.01
CA TYR A 99 5.95 -19.93 -9.70
C TYR A 99 5.01 -20.38 -8.59
N ALA A 100 5.13 -21.63 -8.15
CA ALA A 100 4.29 -22.19 -7.09
C ALA A 100 4.64 -21.70 -5.67
N SER A 101 5.86 -21.19 -5.47
CA SER A 101 6.33 -20.65 -4.18
C SER A 101 7.45 -19.64 -4.39
N VAL A 102 7.63 -18.73 -3.44
CA VAL A 102 8.64 -17.66 -3.52
C VAL A 102 9.48 -17.54 -2.24
N ASP A 103 10.64 -16.92 -2.40
CA ASP A 103 11.67 -16.69 -1.38
C ASP A 103 11.45 -15.39 -0.61
N GLY A 104 10.84 -14.40 -1.24
CA GLY A 104 10.60 -13.10 -0.64
C GLY A 104 9.41 -12.39 -1.22
N VAL A 105 8.76 -11.57 -0.41
CA VAL A 105 7.70 -10.65 -0.81
C VAL A 105 8.02 -9.30 -0.18
N VAL A 106 8.08 -8.25 -1.01
CA VAL A 106 8.15 -6.85 -0.56
C VAL A 106 6.91 -6.11 -1.01
N LEU A 107 6.31 -5.34 -0.10
CA LEU A 107 5.15 -4.49 -0.35
C LEU A 107 5.42 -3.06 0.14
N ASP A 108 5.39 -2.08 -0.76
CA ASP A 108 5.48 -0.64 -0.50
C ASP A 108 4.08 -0.03 -0.56
N ILE A 109 3.38 0.01 0.58
CA ILE A 109 1.95 0.28 0.61
C ILE A 109 1.68 1.77 0.49
N GLY A 110 1.14 2.21 -0.64
CA GLY A 110 0.70 3.59 -0.81
C GLY A 110 0.58 3.97 -2.27
N VAL A 111 0.62 5.28 -2.53
CA VAL A 111 0.61 5.83 -3.88
C VAL A 111 2.02 6.11 -4.37
N SER A 112 2.26 5.83 -5.65
CA SER A 112 3.53 6.15 -6.29
C SER A 112 3.66 7.66 -6.57
N SER A 113 4.90 8.13 -6.74
CA SER A 113 5.16 9.50 -7.24
C SER A 113 4.41 9.81 -8.51
N PHE A 114 4.44 8.84 -9.44
CA PHE A 114 3.88 8.99 -10.77
C PHE A 114 2.38 9.33 -10.67
N GLN A 115 1.68 8.72 -9.73
CA GLN A 115 0.26 8.96 -9.45
C GLN A 115 0.00 10.35 -8.82
N ILE A 116 0.85 10.79 -7.88
CA ILE A 116 0.69 12.11 -7.23
C ILE A 116 1.07 13.26 -8.17
N ASP A 117 2.11 13.06 -8.98
CA ASP A 117 2.74 14.12 -9.76
C ASP A 117 1.96 14.42 -11.06
N GLN A 118 1.13 13.48 -11.54
CA GLN A 118 0.18 13.62 -12.65
C GLN A 118 -1.17 14.18 -12.17
N ALA A 119 -1.49 15.41 -12.56
CA ALA A 119 -2.70 16.10 -12.10
C ALA A 119 -3.98 15.39 -12.60
N GLU A 120 -3.94 14.86 -13.82
CA GLU A 120 -4.99 14.12 -14.50
C GLU A 120 -5.46 12.86 -13.75
N ARG A 121 -4.63 12.31 -12.85
CA ARG A 121 -4.97 11.15 -12.01
C ARG A 121 -5.79 11.51 -10.76
N GLY A 122 -5.85 12.79 -10.40
CA GLY A 122 -6.72 13.28 -9.32
C GLY A 122 -6.30 12.93 -7.89
N PHE A 123 -5.08 12.45 -7.66
CA PHE A 123 -4.60 12.06 -6.31
C PHE A 123 -4.24 13.24 -5.41
N SER A 124 -4.04 14.42 -5.99
CA SER A 124 -3.62 15.62 -5.27
C SER A 124 -4.54 16.79 -5.59
N PHE A 125 -4.83 17.61 -4.59
CA PHE A 125 -5.49 18.92 -4.76
C PHE A 125 -4.47 20.06 -4.89
N MET A 126 -3.17 19.78 -4.82
CA MET A 126 -2.13 20.79 -5.05
C MET A 126 -1.98 21.14 -6.53
N LYS A 127 -2.39 20.22 -7.41
CA LYS A 127 -2.54 20.44 -8.85
C LYS A 127 -3.98 20.05 -9.18
N ASP A 128 -4.74 20.98 -9.75
CA ASP A 128 -6.13 20.71 -10.10
C ASP A 128 -6.21 19.69 -11.24
N GLY A 129 -7.21 18.81 -11.17
CA GLY A 129 -7.44 17.75 -12.14
C GLY A 129 -8.74 17.01 -11.88
N PRO A 130 -9.13 16.04 -12.73
CA PRO A 130 -10.35 15.25 -12.56
C PRO A 130 -10.36 14.55 -11.20
N LEU A 131 -11.53 14.47 -10.57
CA LEU A 131 -11.71 13.78 -9.31
C LEU A 131 -11.79 12.25 -9.53
N ASP A 132 -10.63 11.64 -9.80
CA ASP A 132 -10.51 10.22 -10.15
C ASP A 132 -9.98 9.35 -8.99
N MET A 133 -8.70 9.52 -8.62
CA MET A 133 -8.01 8.77 -7.56
C MET A 133 -7.89 7.26 -7.76
N ARG A 134 -8.26 6.68 -8.90
CA ARG A 134 -8.06 5.24 -9.14
C ARG A 134 -6.59 4.95 -9.44
N MET A 135 -6.02 3.97 -8.73
CA MET A 135 -4.68 3.46 -8.99
C MET A 135 -4.66 2.58 -10.25
N GLY A 136 -5.75 1.85 -10.51
CA GLY A 136 -5.98 1.11 -11.75
C GLY A 136 -7.00 1.80 -12.67
N GLY A 137 -7.48 1.10 -13.70
CA GLY A 137 -8.42 1.64 -14.69
C GLY A 137 -9.90 1.32 -14.48
N SER A 138 -10.27 0.51 -13.49
CA SER A 138 -11.63 -0.01 -13.28
C SER A 138 -12.30 0.52 -12.00
N GLY A 139 -13.61 0.32 -11.89
CA GLY A 139 -14.41 0.65 -10.70
C GLY A 139 -14.89 2.11 -10.61
N PRO A 140 -15.62 2.45 -9.52
CA PRO A 140 -16.07 3.81 -9.23
C PRO A 140 -14.89 4.77 -9.01
N SER A 141 -15.00 6.00 -9.51
CA SER A 141 -14.03 7.06 -9.24
C SER A 141 -14.30 7.76 -7.90
N ALA A 142 -13.37 8.60 -7.45
CA ALA A 142 -13.60 9.52 -6.34
C ALA A 142 -14.82 10.43 -6.58
N ALA A 143 -15.04 10.87 -7.83
CA ALA A 143 -16.25 11.62 -8.19
C ALA A 143 -17.51 10.78 -7.99
N ASP A 144 -17.51 9.49 -8.35
CA ASP A 144 -18.67 8.62 -8.09
C ASP A 144 -18.94 8.47 -6.60
N VAL A 145 -17.87 8.27 -5.80
CA VAL A 145 -17.98 8.17 -4.33
C VAL A 145 -18.59 9.45 -3.76
N VAL A 146 -18.00 10.61 -4.06
CA VAL A 146 -18.44 11.90 -3.51
C VAL A 146 -19.83 12.30 -4.01
N ASN A 147 -20.18 11.98 -5.26
CA ASN A 147 -21.45 12.42 -5.84
C ASN A 147 -22.63 11.47 -5.56
N ARG A 148 -22.39 10.18 -5.30
CA ARG A 148 -23.47 9.18 -5.23
C ARG A 148 -23.62 8.54 -3.85
N MET A 149 -22.54 8.39 -3.08
CA MET A 149 -22.60 7.72 -1.78
C MET A 149 -23.53 8.47 -0.82
N SER A 150 -24.25 7.74 0.04
CA SER A 150 -25.09 8.35 1.08
C SER A 150 -24.27 9.24 2.03
N GLU A 151 -24.90 10.24 2.64
CA GLU A 151 -24.24 11.11 3.64
C GLU A 151 -23.59 10.28 4.76
N LYS A 152 -24.31 9.27 5.26
CA LYS A 152 -23.80 8.35 6.29
C LYS A 152 -22.58 7.59 5.80
N GLY A 153 -22.62 7.04 4.58
CA GLY A 153 -21.49 6.33 3.99
C GLY A 153 -20.26 7.23 3.86
N LEU A 154 -20.43 8.46 3.35
CA LEU A 154 -19.34 9.43 3.24
C LEU A 154 -18.75 9.78 4.60
N ALA A 155 -19.61 10.00 5.61
CA ALA A 155 -19.15 10.25 6.97
C ALA A 155 -18.38 9.05 7.55
N ASP A 156 -18.85 7.82 7.33
CA ASP A 156 -18.17 6.60 7.77
C ASP A 156 -16.79 6.44 7.11
N VAL A 157 -16.68 6.66 5.79
CA VAL A 157 -15.41 6.61 5.04
C VAL A 157 -14.43 7.66 5.59
N ILE A 158 -14.84 8.93 5.65
CA ILE A 158 -13.98 10.03 6.11
C ILE A 158 -13.54 9.82 7.57
N PHE A 159 -14.44 9.29 8.41
CA PHE A 159 -14.11 9.03 9.81
C PHE A 159 -13.14 7.87 9.98
N ARG A 160 -13.42 6.71 9.37
CA ARG A 160 -12.67 5.46 9.62
C ARG A 160 -11.34 5.43 8.87
N LEU A 161 -11.30 5.90 7.63
CA LEU A 161 -10.10 5.88 6.80
C LEU A 161 -9.28 7.18 6.90
N GLY A 162 -9.93 8.32 7.12
CA GLY A 162 -9.24 9.60 7.27
C GLY A 162 -8.84 9.94 8.70
N GLU A 163 -9.37 9.22 9.70
CA GLU A 163 -9.28 9.58 11.12
C GLU A 163 -9.77 11.03 11.39
N GLU A 164 -10.72 11.55 10.58
CA GLU A 164 -11.22 12.94 10.62
C GLU A 164 -12.49 13.09 11.49
N LYS A 165 -12.37 13.89 12.55
CA LYS A 165 -13.41 14.10 13.56
C LYS A 165 -14.60 14.90 13.05
N ASN A 166 -14.38 15.79 12.08
CA ASN A 166 -15.41 16.59 11.42
C ASN A 166 -16.12 15.85 10.29
N SER A 167 -15.86 14.55 10.10
CA SER A 167 -16.45 13.68 9.06
C SER A 167 -17.94 13.92 8.79
N ARG A 168 -18.78 13.95 9.83
CA ARG A 168 -20.24 14.20 9.69
C ARG A 168 -20.56 15.59 9.14
N ARG A 169 -19.78 16.60 9.54
CA ARG A 169 -19.95 17.97 9.04
C ARG A 169 -19.50 18.06 7.58
N ILE A 170 -18.35 17.47 7.25
CA ILE A 170 -17.83 17.42 5.88
C ILE A 170 -18.83 16.71 4.97
N ALA A 171 -19.26 15.49 5.33
CA ALA A 171 -20.21 14.71 4.52
C ALA A 171 -21.51 15.46 4.24
N ARG A 172 -22.10 16.12 5.24
CA ARG A 172 -23.31 16.94 5.08
C ARG A 172 -23.09 18.10 4.11
N VAL A 173 -21.98 18.84 4.23
CA VAL A 173 -21.67 19.96 3.34
C VAL A 173 -21.46 19.46 1.91
N LEU A 174 -20.76 18.34 1.71
CA LEU A 174 -20.58 17.72 0.39
C LEU A 174 -21.92 17.30 -0.23
N VAL A 175 -22.80 16.64 0.54
CA VAL A 175 -24.12 16.20 0.06
C VAL A 175 -25.03 17.37 -0.28
N GLN A 176 -25.00 18.45 0.50
CA GLN A 176 -25.72 19.67 0.18
C GLN A 176 -25.18 20.30 -1.11
N ARG A 177 -23.85 20.48 -1.20
CA ARG A 177 -23.21 21.14 -2.34
C ARG A 177 -23.37 20.36 -3.65
N ARG A 178 -23.34 19.02 -3.62
CA ARG A 178 -23.52 18.21 -4.83
C ARG A 178 -24.95 18.24 -5.39
N ALA A 179 -25.93 18.63 -4.58
CA ALA A 179 -27.30 18.82 -5.05
C ALA A 179 -27.45 20.06 -5.96
N GLU A 180 -26.53 21.01 -5.84
CA GLU A 180 -26.47 22.23 -6.67
C GLU A 180 -25.62 22.02 -7.93
N ALA A 181 -24.44 21.41 -7.78
CA ALA A 181 -23.59 21.01 -8.91
C ALA A 181 -22.68 19.82 -8.52
N PRO A 182 -22.45 18.85 -9.42
CA PRO A 182 -21.59 17.71 -9.11
C PRO A 182 -20.13 18.13 -8.91
N PHE A 183 -19.40 17.36 -8.10
CA PHE A 183 -17.95 17.50 -7.96
C PHE A 183 -17.23 16.82 -9.13
N GLU A 184 -16.48 17.59 -9.89
CA GLU A 184 -15.72 17.09 -11.06
C GLU A 184 -14.21 17.17 -10.87
N THR A 185 -13.71 18.10 -10.04
CA THR A 185 -12.28 18.36 -9.89
C THR A 185 -11.79 18.29 -8.45
N THR A 186 -10.48 18.08 -8.28
CA THR A 186 -9.83 18.03 -6.97
C THR A 186 -9.82 19.39 -6.27
N ALA A 187 -9.68 20.50 -7.00
CA ALA A 187 -9.73 21.83 -6.38
C ALA A 187 -11.10 22.18 -5.80
N ASP A 188 -12.19 21.84 -6.51
CA ASP A 188 -13.57 22.08 -6.04
C ASP A 188 -13.85 21.31 -4.75
N LEU A 189 -13.51 20.00 -4.73
CA LEU A 189 -13.64 19.19 -3.51
C LEU A 189 -12.81 19.75 -2.35
N ALA A 190 -11.56 20.14 -2.61
CA ALA A 190 -10.68 20.66 -1.57
C ALA A 190 -11.18 21.98 -0.96
N ALA A 191 -11.70 22.88 -1.78
CA ALA A 191 -12.26 24.16 -1.35
C ALA A 191 -13.47 23.95 -0.43
N VAL A 192 -14.39 23.08 -0.81
CA VAL A 192 -15.60 22.81 -0.02
C VAL A 192 -15.26 22.11 1.31
N VAL A 193 -14.30 21.18 1.31
CA VAL A 193 -13.82 20.53 2.54
C VAL A 193 -13.16 21.55 3.46
N GLU A 194 -12.33 22.46 2.92
CA GLU A 194 -11.67 23.52 3.69
C GLU A 194 -12.69 24.46 4.34
N GLU A 195 -13.73 24.87 3.62
CA GLU A 195 -14.82 25.67 4.17
C GLU A 195 -15.56 24.90 5.28
N ALA A 196 -15.86 23.63 5.04
CA ALA A 196 -16.58 22.78 5.99
C ALA A 196 -15.85 22.69 7.34
N VAL A 197 -14.52 22.61 7.36
CA VAL A 197 -13.73 22.54 8.60
C VAL A 197 -13.30 23.91 9.15
N GLY A 198 -13.57 24.98 8.39
CA GLY A 198 -13.31 26.36 8.78
C GLY A 198 -11.84 26.76 8.64
N GLY A 199 -11.20 26.33 7.56
CA GLY A 199 -9.82 26.69 7.20
C GLY A 199 -8.74 25.98 8.01
N ARG A 200 -7.47 26.36 7.77
CA ARG A 200 -6.30 25.73 8.42
C ARG A 200 -6.21 25.93 9.94
N ARG A 201 -6.73 27.02 10.50
CA ARG A 201 -6.67 27.34 11.95
C ARG A 201 -5.28 27.10 12.60
N GLY A 202 -4.20 27.39 11.86
CA GLY A 202 -2.82 27.19 12.32
C GLY A 202 -2.24 25.77 12.15
N ALA A 203 -2.99 24.82 11.57
CA ALA A 203 -2.50 23.49 11.26
C ALA A 203 -1.46 23.52 10.12
N ARG A 204 -0.44 22.64 10.23
CA ARG A 204 0.62 22.50 9.23
C ARG A 204 0.13 21.79 7.96
N SER A 205 -0.80 20.85 8.09
CA SER A 205 -1.41 20.12 6.98
C SER A 205 -2.62 20.87 6.41
N HIS A 206 -2.87 20.69 5.11
CA HIS A 206 -4.07 21.21 4.49
C HIS A 206 -5.32 20.52 5.08
N PRO A 207 -6.44 21.21 5.29
CA PRO A 207 -7.59 20.60 5.97
C PRO A 207 -8.25 19.49 5.14
N ALA A 208 -8.16 19.56 3.82
CA ALA A 208 -8.64 18.51 2.92
C ALA A 208 -7.80 17.22 2.92
N THR A 209 -6.58 17.21 3.50
CA THR A 209 -5.66 16.06 3.40
C THR A 209 -6.26 14.76 3.91
N GLN A 210 -6.92 14.76 5.06
CA GLN A 210 -7.51 13.54 5.65
C GLN A 210 -8.72 13.05 4.84
N THR A 211 -9.51 13.96 4.26
CA THR A 211 -10.66 13.61 3.41
C THR A 211 -10.20 13.00 2.09
N PHE A 212 -9.18 13.58 1.45
CA PHE A 212 -8.59 13.02 0.23
C PHE A 212 -7.96 11.66 0.47
N GLN A 213 -7.23 11.50 1.58
CA GLN A 213 -6.70 10.20 1.99
C GLN A 213 -7.83 9.17 2.16
N ALA A 214 -8.90 9.52 2.87
CA ALA A 214 -10.01 8.61 3.11
C ALA A 214 -10.70 8.16 1.81
N ILE A 215 -10.98 9.10 0.91
CA ILE A 215 -11.63 8.82 -0.37
C ILE A 215 -10.71 7.95 -1.25
N ARG A 216 -9.42 8.29 -1.34
CA ARG A 216 -8.42 7.50 -2.06
C ARG A 216 -8.35 6.06 -1.55
N MET A 217 -8.23 5.90 -0.23
CA MET A 217 -8.18 4.60 0.42
C MET A 217 -9.44 3.79 0.15
N TYR A 218 -10.60 4.44 0.15
CA TYR A 218 -11.87 3.80 -0.14
C TYR A 218 -11.97 3.37 -1.61
N VAL A 219 -11.70 4.27 -2.56
CA VAL A 219 -11.75 4.02 -4.02
C VAL A 219 -10.87 2.85 -4.43
N ASN A 220 -9.74 2.67 -3.76
CA ASN A 220 -8.77 1.64 -4.11
C ASN A 220 -8.84 0.39 -3.23
N ASP A 221 -9.78 0.32 -2.29
CA ASP A 221 -9.87 -0.73 -1.25
C ASP A 221 -8.51 -0.99 -0.57
N GLU A 222 -7.75 0.08 -0.24
CA GLU A 222 -6.32 -0.06 0.11
C GLU A 222 -6.07 -0.97 1.31
N LEU A 223 -6.92 -0.90 2.35
CA LEU A 223 -6.78 -1.76 3.53
C LEU A 223 -7.28 -3.19 3.27
N GLY A 224 -8.33 -3.36 2.46
CA GLY A 224 -8.81 -4.68 2.04
C GLY A 224 -7.77 -5.39 1.17
N GLU A 225 -7.18 -4.67 0.22
CA GLU A 225 -6.05 -5.11 -0.61
C GLU A 225 -4.86 -5.52 0.27
N LEU A 226 -4.45 -4.67 1.22
CA LEU A 226 -3.40 -5.00 2.19
C LEU A 226 -3.70 -6.29 2.97
N ALA A 227 -4.92 -6.45 3.47
CA ALA A 227 -5.32 -7.66 4.19
C ALA A 227 -5.27 -8.92 3.31
N ARG A 228 -5.68 -8.82 2.04
CA ARG A 228 -5.59 -9.92 1.06
C ARG A 228 -4.12 -10.23 0.72
N GLY A 229 -3.31 -9.21 0.48
CA GLY A 229 -1.89 -9.34 0.11
C GLY A 229 -1.05 -10.00 1.19
N LEU A 230 -1.24 -9.62 2.47
CA LEU A 230 -0.56 -10.27 3.60
C LEU A 230 -0.84 -11.79 3.64
N ARG A 231 -2.04 -12.20 3.25
CA ARG A 231 -2.43 -13.61 3.24
C ARG A 231 -1.99 -14.36 2.02
N ALA A 232 -2.06 -13.74 0.86
CA ALA A 232 -1.43 -14.27 -0.33
C ALA A 232 0.06 -14.51 -0.07
N ALA A 233 0.75 -13.60 0.61
CA ALA A 233 2.14 -13.79 1.05
C ALA A 233 2.32 -14.99 2.00
N GLU A 234 1.43 -15.19 2.98
CA GLU A 234 1.45 -16.37 3.86
C GLU A 234 1.31 -17.69 3.09
N ARG A 235 0.48 -17.70 2.04
CA ARG A 235 0.24 -18.89 1.20
C ARG A 235 1.42 -19.20 0.28
N ILE A 236 2.06 -18.20 -0.32
CA ILE A 236 3.08 -18.43 -1.36
C ILE A 236 4.53 -18.43 -0.83
N LEU A 237 4.81 -17.80 0.30
CA LEU A 237 6.15 -17.85 0.89
C LEU A 237 6.49 -19.27 1.32
N LYS A 238 7.64 -19.77 0.88
CA LYS A 238 8.21 -21.02 1.38
C LYS A 238 8.75 -20.83 2.81
N PRO A 239 8.98 -21.91 3.57
CA PRO A 239 9.65 -21.78 4.86
C PRO A 239 11.04 -21.12 4.72
N GLY A 240 11.34 -20.19 5.63
CA GLY A 240 12.51 -19.30 5.55
C GLY A 240 12.31 -18.09 4.62
N GLY A 241 11.20 -18.03 3.88
CA GLY A 241 10.88 -16.90 3.02
C GLY A 241 10.61 -15.62 3.82
N ARG A 242 10.86 -14.45 3.22
CA ARG A 242 10.85 -13.16 3.92
C ARG A 242 9.72 -12.27 3.43
N LEU A 243 8.88 -11.81 4.36
CA LEU A 243 7.86 -10.80 4.10
C LEU A 243 8.36 -9.45 4.63
N VAL A 244 8.45 -8.45 3.77
CA VAL A 244 8.82 -7.08 4.11
C VAL A 244 7.69 -6.14 3.68
N VAL A 245 7.17 -5.35 4.61
CA VAL A 245 6.07 -4.42 4.33
C VAL A 245 6.46 -3.03 4.82
N VAL A 246 6.42 -2.05 3.92
CA VAL A 246 6.62 -0.63 4.18
C VAL A 246 5.25 0.04 4.13
N THR A 247 4.93 0.83 5.16
CA THR A 247 3.64 1.52 5.33
C THR A 247 3.88 2.98 5.62
N PHE A 248 2.98 3.88 5.21
CA PHE A 248 3.19 5.33 5.36
C PHE A 248 2.19 5.99 6.31
N HIS A 249 1.15 5.28 6.72
CA HIS A 249 0.22 5.82 7.70
C HIS A 249 -0.23 4.83 8.78
N SER A 250 -0.89 5.39 9.80
CA SER A 250 -1.28 4.71 11.05
C SER A 250 -2.16 3.48 10.82
N LEU A 251 -3.15 3.57 9.91
CA LEU A 251 -4.10 2.48 9.64
C LEU A 251 -3.42 1.25 9.03
N GLU A 252 -2.61 1.42 7.99
CA GLU A 252 -1.81 0.35 7.38
C GLU A 252 -0.88 -0.30 8.40
N ASP A 253 -0.04 0.49 9.08
CA ASP A 253 0.93 -0.01 10.06
C ASP A 253 0.22 -0.79 11.18
N ARG A 254 -0.95 -0.32 11.62
CA ARG A 254 -1.76 -1.00 12.63
C ARG A 254 -2.25 -2.37 12.13
N LEU A 255 -2.74 -2.44 10.90
CA LEU A 255 -3.20 -3.68 10.26
C LEU A 255 -2.04 -4.68 10.15
N VAL A 256 -0.91 -4.27 9.55
CA VAL A 256 0.28 -5.14 9.40
C VAL A 256 0.79 -5.60 10.75
N LYS A 257 0.90 -4.70 11.73
CA LYS A 257 1.33 -5.02 13.09
C LYS A 257 0.45 -6.06 13.75
N GLN A 258 -0.88 -5.88 13.68
CA GLN A 258 -1.83 -6.79 14.32
C GLN A 258 -1.79 -8.17 13.65
N TRP A 259 -1.80 -8.20 12.33
CA TRP A 259 -1.71 -9.42 11.54
C TRP A 259 -0.40 -10.19 11.82
N MET A 260 0.76 -9.52 11.72
CA MET A 260 2.05 -10.15 11.97
C MET A 260 2.17 -10.67 13.40
N LYS A 261 1.67 -9.92 14.41
CA LYS A 261 1.66 -10.40 15.80
C LYS A 261 0.79 -11.64 15.98
N GLN A 262 -0.40 -11.64 15.41
CA GLN A 262 -1.30 -12.78 15.45
C GLN A 262 -0.65 -14.02 14.81
N LYS A 263 -0.04 -13.84 13.62
CA LYS A 263 0.62 -14.92 12.88
C LYS A 263 1.95 -15.36 13.51
N ALA A 264 2.56 -14.53 14.35
CA ALA A 264 3.68 -14.90 15.21
C ALA A 264 3.27 -15.62 16.51
N GLY A 265 2.01 -16.03 16.64
CA GLY A 265 1.51 -16.79 17.79
C GLY A 265 1.20 -15.95 19.02
N ALA A 266 1.20 -14.62 18.91
CA ALA A 266 0.70 -13.76 19.98
C ALA A 266 -0.84 -13.79 19.99
N VAL A 267 -1.40 -14.80 20.66
CA VAL A 267 -2.83 -14.85 20.96
C VAL A 267 -3.11 -13.83 22.07
N PRO A 268 -4.20 -13.04 22.01
CA PRO A 268 -4.68 -12.32 23.19
C PRO A 268 -4.84 -13.33 24.31
N SER A 269 -4.04 -13.19 25.37
CA SER A 269 -4.22 -13.98 26.58
C SER A 269 -5.68 -13.83 27.00
N GLY A 270 -6.45 -14.92 26.86
CA GLY A 270 -7.77 -15.01 27.46
C GLY A 270 -7.64 -14.66 28.96
N SER A 271 -8.71 -14.10 29.53
CA SER A 271 -8.79 -13.75 30.95
C SER A 271 -7.99 -14.72 31.83
N ARG A 272 -7.22 -14.19 32.79
CA ARG A 272 -6.33 -14.91 33.73
C ARG A 272 -7.00 -16.05 34.53
N HIS A 273 -8.28 -16.30 34.29
CA HIS A 273 -9.15 -17.26 34.97
C HIS A 273 -9.69 -18.37 34.06
N MET A 274 -9.33 -18.42 32.76
CA MET A 274 -9.65 -19.56 31.90
C MET A 274 -8.52 -20.60 31.93
N PRO A 275 -8.84 -21.92 31.92
CA PRO A 275 -7.85 -22.94 31.68
C PRO A 275 -7.08 -22.61 30.39
N LEU A 276 -5.77 -22.86 30.37
CA LEU A 276 -4.94 -22.75 29.16
C LEU A 276 -5.58 -23.59 28.05
N LEU A 277 -6.47 -22.98 27.27
CA LEU A 277 -7.02 -23.60 26.08
C LEU A 277 -5.83 -23.88 25.18
N SER A 278 -5.68 -25.17 24.85
CA SER A 278 -4.97 -25.74 23.71
C SER A 278 -4.00 -24.79 23.00
N LYS A 279 -2.70 -25.16 22.99
CA LYS A 279 -1.64 -24.54 22.15
C LYS A 279 -2.27 -23.95 20.89
N GLY A 280 -2.26 -22.62 20.79
CA GLY A 280 -2.77 -21.91 19.62
C GLY A 280 -2.12 -22.45 18.34
N PRO A 281 -2.67 -22.11 17.16
CA PRO A 281 -2.09 -22.52 15.89
C PRO A 281 -0.59 -22.21 15.87
N LYS A 282 0.19 -23.11 15.28
CA LYS A 282 1.65 -22.92 15.18
C LYS A 282 1.92 -21.56 14.51
N PRO A 283 2.86 -20.75 15.01
CA PRO A 283 3.20 -19.48 14.39
C PRO A 283 3.54 -19.67 12.92
N ALA A 284 2.87 -18.97 12.03
CA ALA A 284 3.17 -18.95 10.60
C ALA A 284 4.40 -18.08 10.28
N PHE A 285 4.71 -17.14 11.17
CA PHE A 285 5.82 -16.20 11.00
C PHE A 285 6.64 -16.03 12.28
N GLU A 286 7.93 -15.73 12.12
CA GLU A 286 8.81 -15.19 13.15
C GLU A 286 9.10 -13.72 12.81
N LEU A 287 8.87 -12.81 13.76
CA LEU A 287 9.14 -11.39 13.52
C LEU A 287 10.66 -11.17 13.51
N GLN A 288 11.19 -10.53 12.46
CA GLN A 288 12.59 -10.11 12.47
C GLN A 288 12.83 -9.07 13.56
N GLU A 289 11.88 -8.15 13.74
CA GLU A 289 11.91 -7.11 14.77
C GLU A 289 10.55 -6.95 15.45
N ASN A 290 10.56 -6.72 16.77
CA ASN A 290 9.32 -6.51 17.54
C ASN A 290 8.68 -5.14 17.30
N LYS A 291 9.49 -4.16 16.87
CA LYS A 291 9.07 -2.79 16.56
C LYS A 291 9.24 -2.55 15.06
N ALA A 292 8.47 -1.61 14.51
CA ALA A 292 8.72 -1.18 13.15
C ALA A 292 10.08 -0.46 13.09
N VAL A 293 10.83 -0.71 12.03
CA VAL A 293 12.01 0.08 11.67
C VAL A 293 11.51 1.39 11.06
N GLN A 294 12.19 2.49 11.35
CA GLN A 294 11.89 3.83 10.84
C GLN A 294 13.05 4.32 9.99
N PRO A 295 12.81 5.22 9.03
CA PRO A 295 13.89 5.81 8.23
C PRO A 295 14.88 6.58 9.12
N SER A 296 16.12 6.66 8.67
CA SER A 296 17.11 7.52 9.32
C SER A 296 16.79 9.02 9.13
N GLU A 297 17.27 9.88 10.04
CA GLU A 297 17.11 11.33 9.92
C GLU A 297 17.66 11.86 8.58
N LYS A 298 18.82 11.34 8.16
CA LYS A 298 19.46 11.66 6.88
C LYS A 298 18.59 11.30 5.68
N GLU A 299 17.88 10.16 5.74
CA GLU A 299 16.94 9.80 4.69
C GLU A 299 15.76 10.76 4.68
N VAL A 300 15.18 11.10 5.84
CA VAL A 300 14.04 12.01 5.92
C VAL A 300 14.38 13.41 5.37
N GLU A 301 15.62 13.87 5.55
CA GLU A 301 16.11 15.13 4.96
C GLU A 301 16.20 15.08 3.43
N THR A 302 16.67 13.96 2.87
CA THR A 302 16.90 13.79 1.42
C THR A 302 15.65 13.31 0.68
N ASN A 303 14.77 12.61 1.37
CA ASN A 303 13.50 12.09 0.90
C ASN A 303 12.40 12.38 1.93
N PRO A 304 11.78 13.57 1.89
CA PRO A 304 10.72 13.94 2.84
C PRO A 304 9.52 12.99 2.87
N ARG A 305 9.33 12.18 1.82
CA ARG A 305 8.26 11.17 1.74
C ARG A 305 8.51 9.98 2.64
N ALA A 306 9.77 9.70 2.99
CA ALA A 306 10.13 8.65 3.93
C ALA A 306 9.67 8.95 5.36
N ARG A 307 9.42 10.22 5.73
CA ARG A 307 9.18 10.65 7.13
C ARG A 307 8.23 9.78 7.94
N SER A 308 7.15 9.31 7.33
CA SER A 308 6.09 8.53 8.00
C SER A 308 6.20 7.03 7.72
N ALA A 309 7.21 6.61 6.97
CA ALA A 309 7.45 5.23 6.61
C ALA A 309 7.78 4.39 7.83
N LYS A 310 7.23 3.19 7.83
CA LYS A 310 7.48 2.15 8.82
C LYS A 310 7.63 0.83 8.12
N LEU A 311 8.78 0.19 8.34
CA LEU A 311 9.07 -1.14 7.83
C LEU A 311 8.79 -2.17 8.91
N ARG A 312 8.08 -3.23 8.52
CA ARG A 312 7.91 -4.45 9.31
C ARG A 312 8.32 -5.65 8.49
N ALA A 313 9.04 -6.57 9.11
CA ALA A 313 9.51 -7.76 8.44
C ALA A 313 9.36 -9.01 9.29
N ALA A 314 9.10 -10.13 8.61
CA ALA A 314 8.88 -11.42 9.22
C ALA A 314 9.38 -12.57 8.32
N ILE A 315 9.77 -13.68 8.93
CA ILE A 315 10.27 -14.88 8.27
C ILE A 315 9.22 -15.97 8.38
N ARG A 316 8.87 -16.60 7.25
CA ARG A 316 7.90 -17.67 7.15
C ARG A 316 8.42 -18.93 7.85
N THR A 317 7.60 -19.55 8.70
CA THR A 317 7.94 -20.82 9.37
C THR A 317 7.53 -22.03 8.53
N ASN A 318 7.63 -23.24 9.10
CA ASN A 318 7.10 -24.48 8.52
C ASN A 318 5.60 -24.72 8.81
N ALA A 319 4.87 -23.79 9.42
CA ALA A 319 3.43 -23.99 9.69
C ALA A 319 2.62 -23.92 8.38
N ASP A 320 1.47 -24.58 8.31
CA ASP A 320 0.58 -24.44 7.15
C ASP A 320 -0.06 -23.04 7.12
N ALA A 321 -0.37 -22.54 5.92
CA ALA A 321 -1.11 -21.29 5.78
C ALA A 321 -2.53 -21.46 6.34
N ALA A 322 -3.01 -20.47 7.09
CA ALA A 322 -4.37 -20.53 7.64
C ALA A 322 -5.44 -20.33 6.56
N LEU A 323 -6.62 -20.94 6.78
CA LEU A 323 -7.80 -20.86 5.91
C LEU A 323 -8.77 -19.74 6.33
N ASP A 324 -8.33 -18.76 7.10
CA ASP A 324 -9.19 -17.66 7.53
C ASP A 324 -9.61 -16.77 6.33
N GLU A 325 -10.59 -15.86 6.49
CA GLU A 325 -11.01 -14.86 5.47
C GLU A 325 -10.50 -13.44 5.74
N ALA A 326 -10.03 -12.73 4.70
CA ALA A 326 -9.27 -11.49 4.86
C ALA A 326 -10.19 -10.40 5.41
N SER A 327 -9.72 -9.65 6.41
CA SER A 327 -10.50 -8.57 7.01
C SER A 327 -9.62 -7.36 7.27
N ASP A 328 -10.12 -6.20 6.87
CA ASP A 328 -9.53 -4.89 7.16
C ASP A 328 -10.03 -4.29 8.49
N GLY A 329 -11.05 -4.92 9.10
CA GLY A 329 -11.72 -4.45 10.32
C GLY A 329 -12.52 -3.15 10.16
N MET A 330 -12.69 -2.64 8.93
CA MET A 330 -13.28 -1.31 8.70
C MET A 330 -14.79 -1.35 8.56
N ASN A 331 -15.40 -2.47 8.13
CA ASN A 331 -16.85 -2.64 7.96
C ASN A 331 -17.49 -1.43 7.24
N LEU A 332 -16.92 -1.03 6.11
CA LEU A 332 -17.40 0.06 5.26
C LEU A 332 -18.36 -0.48 4.18
N PRO A 333 -19.25 0.37 3.62
CA PRO A 333 -20.09 -0.03 2.50
C PRO A 333 -19.22 -0.49 1.31
N PRO A 334 -19.54 -1.61 0.64
CA PRO A 334 -18.74 -2.09 -0.48
C PRO A 334 -18.83 -1.14 -1.69
N LEU A 335 -17.70 -0.93 -2.38
CA LEU A 335 -17.64 -0.13 -3.61
C LEU A 335 -18.68 -0.58 -4.66
N ALA A 336 -18.98 -1.87 -4.73
CA ALA A 336 -19.95 -2.45 -5.67
C ALA A 336 -21.39 -1.90 -5.50
N GLU A 337 -21.74 -1.33 -4.34
CA GLU A 337 -23.03 -0.63 -4.18
C GLU A 337 -23.12 0.63 -5.07
N LEU A 338 -21.99 1.28 -5.35
CA LEU A 338 -21.95 2.45 -6.23
C LEU A 338 -22.02 2.06 -7.71
N GLU A 339 -21.50 0.89 -8.08
CA GLU A 339 -21.54 0.38 -9.46
C GLU A 339 -22.97 0.06 -9.92
N LYS A 340 -23.82 -0.44 -9.01
CA LYS A 340 -25.24 -0.75 -9.28
C LYS A 340 -26.12 0.48 -9.51
N SER A 341 -25.61 1.68 -9.21
CA SER A 341 -26.31 2.96 -9.37
C SER A 341 -25.98 3.68 -10.68
N ARG A 342 -25.29 3.01 -11.61
CA ARG A 342 -24.98 3.51 -12.97
C ARG A 342 -26.07 3.12 -13.97
#